data_AF-A0A519W8H4-F1
#
_entry.id   AF-A0A519W8H4-F1
#
_cell.length_a   1.000
_cell.length_b   1.000
_cell.length_c   1.000
_cell.angle_alpha   90.00
_cell.angle_beta   90.00
_cell.angle_gamma   90.00
#
_symmetry.space_group_name_H-M   'P 1'
#
loop_
_entity.id
_entity.type
_entity.pdbx_description
1 polymer ?
#
loop_
_entity_poly.entity_id
_entity_poly.type
_entity_poly.pdbx_seq_one_letter_code
_entity_poly.pdbx_strand_id
1 'polypeptide(L)'
;MVRKINLFVLGLLAVSSAVWAQHIDFNKSADLDQVYLKPHQSKGLVPMNDLDMEFGYVLYQAEIDIPSDNAVLALENVRDYAVVFIDDQLTGTLTDQKKELSLKLTSGKHKLKLYAENIGRITYGPEILDNSKGLFGSITINNEEIENWTITPLNIKGHEISTVVFEPRKQVALPMFFKAEFELAQQSDFYLDISGWGMGEVWINNKYVGSFWEEEKQQSIQISADLVTKGKNEIVVFEMKNTQQKTMKITDKPVFQK
;
A
#
# COMPACT_ATOMS: atom_id res chain seq x y z
N MET A 1 42.90 -67.16 -14.41
CA MET A 1 42.29 -66.13 -15.29
C MET A 1 40.96 -65.75 -14.67
N VAL A 2 40.93 -64.73 -13.79
CA VAL A 2 39.72 -64.34 -13.03
C VAL A 2 39.20 -63.02 -13.59
N ARG A 3 38.02 -63.06 -14.22
CA ARG A 3 37.32 -61.87 -14.74
C ARG A 3 36.59 -61.19 -13.58
N LYS A 4 36.99 -59.96 -13.23
CA LYS A 4 36.22 -59.07 -12.37
C LYS A 4 35.13 -58.38 -13.20
N ILE A 5 33.88 -58.54 -12.79
CA ILE A 5 32.72 -57.80 -13.30
C ILE A 5 32.57 -56.56 -12.42
N ASN A 6 32.74 -55.37 -12.98
CA ASN A 6 32.42 -54.12 -12.31
C ASN A 6 30.94 -53.80 -12.54
N LEU A 7 30.16 -53.83 -11.46
CA LEU A 7 28.76 -53.44 -11.41
C LEU A 7 28.71 -51.90 -11.24
N PHE A 8 28.30 -51.18 -12.29
CA PHE A 8 28.03 -49.75 -12.20
C PHE A 8 26.66 -49.53 -11.56
N VAL A 9 26.64 -49.04 -10.32
CA VAL A 9 25.42 -48.56 -9.67
C VAL A 9 25.18 -47.13 -10.17
N LEU A 10 24.16 -46.97 -11.02
CA LEU A 10 23.68 -45.67 -11.47
C LEU A 10 22.82 -45.07 -10.36
N GLY A 11 23.41 -44.19 -9.54
CA GLY A 11 22.66 -43.43 -8.54
C GLY A 11 21.72 -42.45 -9.22
N LEU A 12 20.41 -42.58 -9.01
CA LEU A 12 19.45 -41.53 -9.30
C LEU A 12 19.78 -40.33 -8.40
N LEU A 13 20.39 -39.30 -8.98
CA LEU A 13 20.39 -37.96 -8.40
C LEU A 13 18.95 -37.44 -8.46
N ALA A 14 18.23 -37.54 -7.34
CA ALA A 14 17.05 -36.72 -7.12
C ALA A 14 17.52 -35.26 -7.16
N VAL A 15 17.23 -34.56 -8.26
CA VAL A 15 17.41 -33.11 -8.35
C VAL A 15 16.38 -32.52 -7.40
N SER A 16 16.79 -32.26 -6.15
CA SER A 16 16.03 -31.37 -5.29
C SER A 16 16.05 -30.02 -5.98
N SER A 17 14.88 -29.58 -6.46
CA SER A 17 14.67 -28.20 -6.88
C SER A 17 14.84 -27.33 -5.63
N ALA A 18 16.07 -26.94 -5.34
CA ALA A 18 16.35 -25.89 -4.38
C ALA A 18 15.66 -24.63 -4.90
N VAL A 19 14.52 -24.29 -4.31
CA VAL A 19 13.83 -23.03 -4.57
C VAL A 19 14.70 -21.95 -3.93
N TRP A 20 15.45 -21.24 -4.77
CA TRP A 20 16.09 -20.00 -4.36
C TRP A 20 14.97 -18.99 -4.13
N ALA A 21 14.93 -18.38 -2.93
CA ALA A 21 14.07 -17.22 -2.71
C ALA A 21 14.49 -16.13 -3.72
N GLN A 22 13.66 -15.91 -4.72
CA GLN A 22 13.90 -14.88 -5.73
C GLN A 22 13.52 -13.53 -5.14
N HIS A 23 14.43 -12.57 -5.23
CA HIS A 23 14.14 -11.18 -4.93
C HIS A 23 13.57 -10.50 -6.18
N ILE A 24 12.54 -9.69 -5.99
CA ILE A 24 11.95 -8.83 -7.00
C ILE A 24 12.43 -7.40 -6.70
N ASP A 25 13.25 -6.83 -7.57
CA ASP A 25 13.81 -5.49 -7.39
C ASP A 25 12.98 -4.44 -8.13
N PHE A 26 12.29 -3.59 -7.38
CA PHE A 26 11.46 -2.51 -7.92
C PHE A 26 12.33 -1.33 -8.36
N ASN A 27 12.52 -1.23 -9.68
CA ASN A 27 13.43 -0.26 -10.32
C ASN A 27 12.70 0.87 -11.06
N LYS A 28 11.36 0.82 -11.12
CA LYS A 28 10.52 1.87 -11.69
C LYS A 28 9.49 2.36 -10.69
N SER A 29 9.02 3.58 -10.89
CA SER A 29 7.95 4.17 -10.09
C SER A 29 7.07 5.12 -10.89
N ALA A 30 5.84 5.35 -10.43
CA ALA A 30 4.90 6.29 -11.02
C ALA A 30 4.20 7.10 -9.93
N ASP A 31 4.01 8.40 -10.20
CA ASP A 31 3.32 9.32 -9.30
C ASP A 31 1.81 9.03 -9.28
N LEU A 32 1.14 9.31 -8.15
CA LEU A 32 -0.28 9.02 -7.97
C LEU A 32 -1.23 9.98 -8.69
N ASP A 33 -0.76 11.14 -9.14
CA ASP A 33 -1.62 12.11 -9.82
C ASP A 33 -2.27 11.53 -11.10
N GLN A 34 -1.65 10.52 -11.70
CA GLN A 34 -2.18 9.74 -12.83
C GLN A 34 -3.51 9.03 -12.53
N VAL A 35 -3.82 8.78 -11.26
CA VAL A 35 -5.04 8.08 -10.82
C VAL A 35 -5.96 8.97 -9.98
N TYR A 36 -5.71 10.28 -9.94
CA TYR A 36 -6.56 11.24 -9.26
C TYR A 36 -7.88 11.41 -10.02
N LEU A 37 -8.98 11.34 -9.28
CA LEU A 37 -10.28 11.79 -9.77
C LEU A 37 -10.43 13.30 -9.53
N LYS A 38 -11.57 13.86 -9.96
CA LYS A 38 -11.84 15.29 -9.81
C LYS A 38 -11.77 15.71 -8.34
N PRO A 39 -10.93 16.70 -7.97
CA PRO A 39 -10.90 17.22 -6.62
C PRO A 39 -12.19 17.93 -6.22
N HIS A 40 -12.58 17.77 -4.96
CA HIS A 40 -13.68 18.44 -4.30
C HIS A 40 -13.13 19.49 -3.32
N GLN A 41 -13.61 20.73 -3.42
CA GLN A 41 -13.25 21.81 -2.49
C GLN A 41 -14.33 21.89 -1.41
N SER A 42 -13.93 21.89 -0.15
CA SER A 42 -14.86 21.99 0.97
C SER A 42 -14.29 22.83 2.11
N LYS A 43 -15.18 23.48 2.87
CA LYS A 43 -14.77 24.20 4.07
C LYS A 43 -14.21 23.26 5.14
N GLY A 44 -14.82 22.09 5.31
CA GLY A 44 -14.41 21.05 6.26
C GLY A 44 -14.23 19.69 5.60
N LEU A 45 -13.95 18.67 6.40
CA LEU A 45 -13.85 17.29 5.91
C LEU A 45 -15.19 16.77 5.39
N VAL A 46 -15.13 15.90 4.38
CA VAL A 46 -16.29 15.28 3.73
C VAL A 46 -16.08 13.76 3.72
N PRO A 47 -17.03 12.97 4.23
CA PRO A 47 -16.89 11.51 4.22
C PRO A 47 -16.84 10.98 2.77
N MET A 48 -16.21 9.83 2.58
CA MET A 48 -16.09 9.16 1.28
C MET A 48 -17.45 8.91 0.61
N ASN A 49 -18.49 8.66 1.39
CA ASN A 49 -19.84 8.42 0.88
C ASN A 49 -20.37 9.62 0.09
N ASP A 50 -20.08 10.84 0.54
CA ASP A 50 -20.50 12.10 -0.12
C ASP A 50 -19.64 12.43 -1.35
N LEU A 51 -18.56 11.67 -1.56
CA LEU A 51 -17.70 11.72 -2.75
C LEU A 51 -18.05 10.59 -3.74
N ASP A 52 -19.15 9.87 -3.53
CA ASP A 52 -19.55 8.67 -4.28
C ASP A 52 -18.48 7.56 -4.26
N MET A 53 -17.69 7.49 -3.17
CA MET A 53 -16.62 6.51 -3.00
C MET A 53 -17.04 5.33 -2.14
N GLU A 54 -17.23 4.18 -2.80
CA GLU A 54 -17.56 2.93 -2.12
C GLU A 54 -16.32 2.21 -1.55
N PHE A 55 -15.13 2.37 -2.11
CA PHE A 55 -13.91 1.68 -1.65
C PHE A 55 -12.66 2.43 -2.10
N GLY A 56 -11.51 2.05 -1.54
CA GLY A 56 -10.22 2.60 -1.94
C GLY A 56 -9.81 3.80 -1.09
N TYR A 57 -9.24 4.82 -1.75
CA TYR A 57 -8.43 5.83 -1.07
C TYR A 57 -8.89 7.26 -1.42
N VAL A 58 -8.75 8.17 -0.46
CA VAL A 58 -8.98 9.60 -0.66
C VAL A 58 -7.84 10.40 -0.03
N LEU A 59 -7.35 11.39 -0.78
CA LEU A 59 -6.37 12.34 -0.32
C LEU A 59 -7.07 13.63 0.15
N TYR A 60 -6.93 13.96 1.44
CA TYR A 60 -7.39 15.21 2.03
C TYR A 60 -6.20 16.15 2.21
N GLN A 61 -6.28 17.37 1.69
CA GLN A 61 -5.18 18.34 1.73
C GLN A 61 -5.65 19.69 2.22
N ALA A 62 -4.84 20.31 3.07
CA ALA A 62 -5.03 21.69 3.54
C ALA A 62 -3.67 22.34 3.80
N GLU A 63 -3.64 23.67 3.81
CA GLU A 63 -2.55 24.41 4.43
C GLU A 63 -2.88 24.61 5.91
N ILE A 64 -1.88 24.40 6.77
CA ILE A 64 -2.01 24.62 8.22
C ILE A 64 -0.96 25.63 8.66
N ASP A 65 -1.28 26.42 9.69
CA ASP A 65 -0.34 27.33 10.35
C ASP A 65 -0.05 26.80 11.75
N ILE A 66 1.22 26.54 12.04
CA ILE A 66 1.67 25.97 13.30
C ILE A 66 2.17 27.12 14.19
N PRO A 67 1.51 27.43 15.31
CA PRO A 67 1.87 28.58 16.14
C PRO A 67 3.11 28.35 17.00
N SER A 68 3.50 27.09 17.24
CA SER A 68 4.63 26.74 18.09
C SER A 68 5.19 25.37 17.73
N ASP A 69 6.44 25.10 18.13
CA ASP A 69 7.17 23.91 17.66
C ASP A 69 6.58 22.55 18.11
N ASN A 70 5.52 22.58 18.93
CA ASN A 70 4.70 21.43 19.25
C ASN A 70 3.25 21.72 18.89
N ALA A 71 2.63 20.79 18.17
CA ALA A 71 1.21 20.86 17.88
C ALA A 71 0.55 19.49 17.99
N VAL A 72 -0.76 19.47 18.23
CA VAL A 72 -1.56 18.24 18.23
C VAL A 72 -2.59 18.35 17.12
N LEU A 73 -2.52 17.43 16.16
CA LEU A 73 -3.55 17.21 15.16
C LEU A 73 -4.59 16.25 15.75
N ALA A 74 -5.85 16.67 15.81
CA ALA A 74 -6.95 15.86 16.34
C ALA A 74 -8.09 15.77 15.34
N LEU A 75 -8.62 14.57 15.12
CA LEU A 75 -9.75 14.30 14.22
C LEU A 75 -10.93 13.71 14.99
N GLU A 76 -12.14 14.13 14.66
CA GLU A 76 -13.35 13.55 15.27
C GLU A 76 -13.62 12.13 14.79
N ASN A 77 -13.59 11.91 13.46
CA ASN A 77 -13.89 10.63 12.86
C ASN A 77 -12.82 10.23 11.83
N VAL A 78 -12.24 9.05 12.05
CA VAL A 78 -11.29 8.40 11.15
C VAL A 78 -11.82 6.99 10.88
N ARG A 79 -12.34 6.76 9.67
CA ARG A 79 -12.98 5.49 9.30
C ARG A 79 -12.42 4.98 7.97
N ASP A 80 -11.34 4.20 7.95
CA ASP A 80 -10.79 3.45 9.10
C ASP A 80 -9.36 3.87 9.46
N TYR A 81 -8.59 4.27 8.45
CA TYR A 81 -7.17 4.56 8.61
C TYR A 81 -6.78 5.79 7.81
N ALA A 82 -5.89 6.61 8.37
CA ALA A 82 -5.25 7.69 7.63
C ALA A 82 -3.75 7.77 7.90
N VAL A 83 -2.98 7.93 6.82
CA VAL A 83 -1.55 8.23 6.88
C VAL A 83 -1.35 9.73 6.71
N VAL A 84 -0.64 10.32 7.67
CA VAL A 84 -0.44 11.77 7.78
C VAL A 84 0.94 12.13 7.25
N PHE A 85 0.97 13.03 6.26
CA PHE A 85 2.17 13.65 5.76
C PHE A 85 2.14 15.16 6.01
N ILE A 86 3.26 15.69 6.46
CA ILE A 86 3.51 17.13 6.57
C ILE A 86 4.69 17.45 5.66
N ASP A 87 4.52 18.40 4.74
CA ASP A 87 5.54 18.78 3.75
C ASP A 87 6.18 17.57 3.05
N ASP A 88 5.32 16.64 2.64
CA ASP A 88 5.68 15.41 1.94
C ASP A 88 6.57 14.43 2.74
N GLN A 89 6.60 14.58 4.07
CA GLN A 89 7.23 13.65 5.01
C GLN A 89 6.19 12.88 5.82
N LEU A 90 6.34 11.55 5.85
CA LEU A 90 5.51 10.68 6.69
C LEU A 90 5.69 11.08 8.16
N THR A 91 4.62 11.54 8.79
CA THR A 91 4.65 12.05 10.17
C THR A 91 3.97 11.10 11.14
N GLY A 92 2.97 10.35 10.69
CA GLY A 92 2.30 9.37 11.53
C GLY A 92 1.02 8.84 10.91
N THR A 93 0.21 8.19 11.74
CA THR A 93 -1.06 7.59 11.34
C THR A 93 -2.13 7.86 12.38
N LEU A 94 -3.38 7.88 11.91
CA LEU A 94 -4.59 8.08 12.69
C LEU A 94 -5.55 6.92 12.41
N THR A 95 -6.28 6.50 13.44
CA THR A 95 -7.28 5.43 13.39
C THR A 95 -8.46 5.79 14.28
N ASP A 96 -9.55 5.01 14.23
CA ASP A 96 -10.68 5.20 15.16
C ASP A 96 -10.29 5.05 16.64
N GLN A 97 -9.22 4.32 16.95
CA GLN A 97 -8.70 4.17 18.32
C GLN A 97 -7.64 5.22 18.68
N LYS A 98 -7.04 5.87 17.67
CA LYS A 98 -5.98 6.86 17.84
C LYS A 98 -6.27 8.06 16.93
N LYS A 99 -7.09 8.96 17.47
CA LYS A 99 -7.60 10.15 16.78
C LYS A 99 -6.73 11.39 16.92
N GLU A 100 -5.63 11.29 17.64
CA GLU A 100 -4.69 12.38 17.86
C GLU A 100 -3.26 12.00 17.43
N LEU A 101 -2.54 12.97 16.89
CA LEU A 101 -1.14 12.87 16.52
C LEU A 101 -0.37 14.10 16.99
N SER A 102 0.60 13.88 17.86
CA SER A 102 1.55 14.93 18.27
C SER A 102 2.56 15.19 17.15
N LEU A 103 2.65 16.44 16.72
CA LEU A 103 3.51 16.92 15.66
C LEU A 103 4.69 17.70 16.26
N LYS A 104 5.89 17.35 15.83
CA LYS A 104 7.12 18.11 16.10
C LYS A 104 7.50 18.84 14.81
N LEU A 105 7.00 20.05 14.66
CA LEU A 105 7.16 20.87 13.46
C LEU A 105 7.77 22.20 13.87
N THR A 106 8.42 22.92 12.97
CA THR A 106 8.74 24.33 13.23
C THR A 106 7.47 25.17 13.19
N SER A 107 7.43 26.29 13.91
CA SER A 107 6.35 27.26 13.69
C SER A 107 6.30 27.77 12.23
N GLY A 108 5.08 28.02 11.73
CA GLY A 108 4.83 28.56 10.39
C GLY A 108 3.87 27.70 9.54
N LYS A 109 3.83 28.01 8.23
CA LYS A 109 2.93 27.34 7.29
C LYS A 109 3.48 26.01 6.81
N HIS A 110 2.62 25.00 6.82
CA HIS A 110 2.92 23.65 6.35
C HIS A 110 1.80 23.11 5.46
N LYS A 111 2.16 22.16 4.59
CA LYS A 111 1.20 21.41 3.80
C LYS A 111 0.83 20.12 4.51
N LEU A 112 -0.43 19.99 4.88
CA LEU A 112 -1.01 18.78 5.44
C LEU A 112 -1.59 17.91 4.32
N LYS A 113 -1.25 16.63 4.31
CA LYS A 113 -1.87 15.60 3.47
C LYS A 113 -2.27 14.41 4.34
N LEU A 114 -3.52 13.99 4.24
CA LEU A 114 -3.99 12.74 4.84
C LEU A 114 -4.46 11.81 3.72
N TYR A 115 -3.82 10.65 3.61
CA TYR A 115 -4.28 9.57 2.72
C TYR A 115 -5.13 8.63 3.56
N ALA A 116 -6.45 8.69 3.36
CA ALA A 116 -7.39 7.81 4.04
C ALA A 116 -7.69 6.58 3.19
N GLU A 117 -7.79 5.42 3.82
CA GLU A 117 -8.27 4.19 3.20
C GLU A 117 -9.59 3.74 3.85
N ASN A 118 -10.53 3.29 3.02
CA ASN A 118 -11.65 2.47 3.43
C ASN A 118 -11.28 0.99 3.30
N ILE A 119 -10.97 0.33 4.43
CA ILE A 119 -10.55 -1.08 4.47
C ILE A 119 -11.73 -2.06 4.43
N GLY A 120 -12.98 -1.56 4.40
CA GLY A 120 -14.19 -2.36 4.27
C GLY A 120 -15.33 -1.85 5.15
N ARG A 121 -16.57 -2.00 4.67
CA ARG A 121 -17.77 -1.63 5.42
C ARG A 121 -18.24 -2.75 6.33
N ILE A 122 -18.91 -2.35 7.42
CA ILE A 122 -19.57 -3.28 8.34
C ILE A 122 -20.72 -3.96 7.58
N THR A 123 -20.74 -5.30 7.56
CA THR A 123 -21.76 -6.10 6.86
C THR A 123 -22.75 -6.80 7.79
N TYR A 124 -22.60 -6.64 9.11
CA TYR A 124 -23.48 -7.24 10.12
C TYR A 124 -23.45 -6.44 11.43
N GLY A 125 -24.56 -6.47 12.17
CA GLY A 125 -24.65 -5.87 13.50
C GLY A 125 -25.35 -4.51 13.53
N PRO A 126 -25.47 -3.89 14.71
CA PRO A 126 -26.27 -2.67 14.91
C PRO A 126 -25.70 -1.45 14.18
N GLU A 127 -24.40 -1.44 13.87
CA GLU A 127 -23.70 -0.35 13.20
C GLU A 127 -23.78 -0.43 11.66
N ILE A 128 -24.51 -1.40 11.09
CA ILE A 128 -24.62 -1.57 9.63
C ILE A 128 -25.19 -0.34 8.91
N LEU A 129 -25.96 0.50 9.61
CA LEU A 129 -26.53 1.74 9.09
C LEU A 129 -25.58 2.95 9.26
N ASP A 130 -24.59 2.87 10.15
CA ASP A 130 -23.56 3.89 10.34
C ASP A 130 -22.26 3.46 9.65
N ASN A 131 -22.24 3.59 8.33
CA ASN A 131 -21.19 3.07 7.45
C ASN A 131 -20.47 4.19 6.67
N SER A 132 -20.46 5.40 7.22
CA SER A 132 -19.65 6.50 6.71
C SER A 132 -18.16 6.17 6.80
N LYS A 133 -17.43 6.41 5.72
CA LYS A 133 -15.99 6.14 5.58
C LYS A 133 -15.20 7.41 5.28
N GLY A 134 -13.89 7.33 5.35
CA GLY A 134 -12.98 8.45 5.21
C GLY A 134 -12.85 9.28 6.48
N LEU A 135 -12.68 10.58 6.29
CA LEU A 135 -12.47 11.56 7.35
C LEU A 135 -13.64 12.54 7.34
N PHE A 136 -14.25 12.78 8.49
CA PHE A 136 -15.40 13.69 8.63
C PHE A 136 -15.55 14.20 10.06
N GLY A 137 -16.37 15.23 10.24
CA GLY A 137 -16.46 15.97 11.50
C GLY A 137 -15.31 16.97 11.65
N SER A 138 -15.04 17.39 12.89
CA SER A 138 -14.00 18.39 13.15
C SER A 138 -12.58 17.83 12.96
N ILE A 139 -11.68 18.67 12.46
CA ILE A 139 -10.24 18.43 12.42
C ILE A 139 -9.52 19.68 12.88
N THR A 140 -8.72 19.54 13.94
CA THR A 140 -8.10 20.68 14.59
C THR A 140 -6.60 20.53 14.71
N ILE A 141 -5.92 21.68 14.72
CA ILE A 141 -4.54 21.82 15.17
C ILE A 141 -4.53 22.67 16.44
N ASN A 142 -4.08 22.13 17.57
CA ASN A 142 -4.13 22.81 18.87
C ASN A 142 -5.52 23.37 19.23
N ASN A 143 -6.59 22.64 18.89
CA ASN A 143 -7.99 23.02 19.05
C ASN A 143 -8.50 24.15 18.13
N GLU A 144 -7.70 24.60 17.16
CA GLU A 144 -8.16 25.49 16.09
C GLU A 144 -8.57 24.66 14.87
N GLU A 145 -9.77 24.91 14.33
CA GLU A 145 -10.30 24.16 13.19
C GLU A 145 -9.47 24.42 11.92
N ILE A 146 -9.15 23.34 11.19
CA ILE A 146 -8.51 23.42 9.89
C ILE A 146 -9.60 23.50 8.82
N GLU A 147 -9.57 24.56 8.02
CA GLU A 147 -10.55 24.81 6.96
C GLU A 147 -9.91 24.79 5.56
N ASN A 148 -10.76 24.86 4.52
CA ASN A 148 -10.37 24.99 3.11
C ASN A 148 -9.63 23.76 2.55
N TRP A 149 -10.32 22.63 2.59
CA TRP A 149 -9.83 21.33 2.15
C TRP A 149 -9.95 21.14 0.64
N THR A 150 -8.88 20.62 0.04
CA THR A 150 -8.90 19.95 -1.26
C THR A 150 -8.96 18.44 -1.03
N ILE A 151 -10.05 17.81 -1.45
CA ILE A 151 -10.33 16.39 -1.22
C ILE A 151 -10.35 15.68 -2.56
N THR A 152 -9.42 14.76 -2.77
CA THR A 152 -9.20 14.11 -4.07
C THR A 152 -9.37 12.60 -3.94
N PRO A 153 -10.45 12.03 -4.49
CA PRO A 153 -10.59 10.58 -4.58
C PRO A 153 -9.52 9.96 -5.49
N LEU A 154 -9.01 8.79 -5.11
CA LEU A 154 -7.94 8.10 -5.82
C LEU A 154 -8.47 6.78 -6.39
N ASN A 155 -8.46 6.66 -7.72
CA ASN A 155 -8.96 5.45 -8.40
C ASN A 155 -7.88 4.37 -8.49
N ILE A 156 -7.24 4.00 -7.37
CA ILE A 156 -6.12 3.05 -7.35
C ILE A 156 -6.49 1.72 -8.02
N LYS A 157 -7.53 1.05 -7.51
CA LYS A 157 -7.97 -0.27 -7.99
C LYS A 157 -8.70 -0.24 -9.32
N GLY A 158 -9.50 0.81 -9.57
CA GLY A 158 -10.34 0.91 -10.74
C GLY A 158 -9.65 1.57 -11.95
N HIS A 159 -8.42 2.04 -11.81
CA HIS A 159 -7.63 2.54 -12.94
C HIS A 159 -6.99 1.38 -13.71
N GLU A 160 -6.88 1.53 -15.03
CA GLU A 160 -6.24 0.54 -15.87
C GLU A 160 -4.72 0.58 -15.64
N ILE A 161 -4.17 -0.35 -14.87
CA ILE A 161 -2.76 -0.28 -14.46
C ILE A 161 -1.77 -0.32 -15.64
N SER A 162 -2.20 -0.86 -16.78
CA SER A 162 -1.43 -0.88 -18.03
C SER A 162 -1.16 0.53 -18.59
N THR A 163 -2.00 1.52 -18.24
CA THR A 163 -1.90 2.90 -18.73
C THR A 163 -1.07 3.81 -17.83
N VAL A 164 -0.69 3.33 -16.63
CA VAL A 164 0.19 4.08 -15.73
C VAL A 164 1.59 4.18 -16.34
N VAL A 165 2.09 5.41 -16.43
CA VAL A 165 3.42 5.70 -16.97
C VAL A 165 4.45 5.59 -15.87
N PHE A 166 5.36 4.63 -16.02
CA PHE A 166 6.41 4.33 -15.08
C PHE A 166 7.76 4.86 -15.56
N GLU A 167 8.43 5.60 -14.67
CA GLU A 167 9.75 6.19 -14.87
C GLU A 167 10.80 5.46 -14.01
N PRO A 168 12.11 5.72 -14.22
CA PRO A 168 13.13 5.26 -13.29
C PRO A 168 12.77 5.61 -11.84
N ARG A 169 12.97 4.64 -10.93
CA ARG A 169 12.49 4.77 -9.56
C ARG A 169 13.00 6.04 -8.88
N LYS A 170 12.06 6.85 -8.41
CA LYS A 170 12.32 8.02 -7.58
C LYS A 170 12.50 7.61 -6.12
N GLN A 171 13.30 8.37 -5.38
CA GLN A 171 13.44 8.25 -3.93
C GLN A 171 12.64 9.35 -3.26
N VAL A 172 11.33 9.14 -3.13
CA VAL A 172 10.40 10.09 -2.51
C VAL A 172 9.65 9.39 -1.39
N ALA A 173 9.40 10.09 -0.30
CA ALA A 173 8.69 9.59 0.89
C ALA A 173 7.17 9.77 0.78
N LEU A 174 6.59 9.78 -0.43
CA LEU A 174 5.14 9.92 -0.66
C LEU A 174 4.55 8.62 -1.19
N PRO A 175 3.24 8.37 -1.01
CA PRO A 175 2.56 7.24 -1.63
C PRO A 175 2.76 7.21 -3.15
N MET A 176 3.13 6.06 -3.73
CA MET A 176 3.41 5.92 -5.17
C MET A 176 3.13 4.50 -5.67
N PHE A 177 3.16 4.32 -7.00
CA PHE A 177 3.29 3.00 -7.60
C PHE A 177 4.75 2.62 -7.83
N PHE A 178 5.06 1.34 -7.69
CA PHE A 178 6.34 0.72 -7.98
C PHE A 178 6.15 -0.41 -8.97
N LYS A 179 7.11 -0.59 -9.88
CA LYS A 179 7.05 -1.64 -10.90
C LYS A 179 8.39 -2.39 -11.00
N ALA A 180 8.27 -3.69 -11.22
CA ALA A 180 9.39 -4.60 -11.40
C ALA A 180 9.04 -5.69 -12.41
N GLU A 181 10.07 -6.39 -12.87
CA GLU A 181 9.95 -7.60 -13.66
C GLU A 181 10.61 -8.75 -12.89
N PHE A 182 10.06 -9.96 -13.03
CA PHE A 182 10.64 -11.17 -12.44
C PHE A 182 10.45 -12.35 -13.38
N GLU A 183 11.26 -13.39 -13.22
CA GLU A 183 11.20 -14.58 -14.07
C GLU A 183 10.88 -15.85 -13.28
N LEU A 184 9.96 -16.65 -13.79
CA LEU A 184 9.62 -17.95 -13.22
C LEU A 184 10.09 -19.09 -14.14
N ALA A 185 10.76 -20.10 -13.56
CA ALA A 185 11.18 -21.28 -14.31
C ALA A 185 9.99 -22.13 -14.81
N GLN A 186 8.87 -22.09 -14.08
CA GLN A 186 7.63 -22.80 -14.37
C GLN A 186 6.43 -21.96 -13.92
N GLN A 187 5.28 -22.18 -14.54
CA GLN A 187 4.02 -21.60 -14.10
C GLN A 187 3.51 -22.38 -12.88
N SER A 188 3.55 -21.78 -11.69
CA SER A 188 3.19 -22.42 -10.43
C SER A 188 2.66 -21.40 -9.43
N ASP A 189 1.91 -21.89 -8.44
CA ASP A 189 1.54 -21.08 -7.28
C ASP A 189 2.78 -20.72 -6.46
N PHE A 190 2.74 -19.56 -5.81
CA PHE A 190 3.75 -19.13 -4.85
C PHE A 190 3.17 -18.12 -3.86
N TYR A 191 3.97 -17.73 -2.87
CA TYR A 191 3.64 -16.65 -1.94
C TYR A 191 4.57 -15.46 -2.18
N LEU A 192 3.98 -14.27 -2.25
CA LEU A 192 4.69 -13.00 -2.32
C LEU A 192 4.88 -12.48 -0.89
N ASP A 193 6.11 -12.46 -0.40
CA ASP A 193 6.48 -11.89 0.90
C ASP A 193 6.43 -10.35 0.83
N ILE A 194 5.51 -9.77 1.62
CA ILE A 194 5.32 -8.32 1.71
C ILE A 194 6.04 -7.71 2.91
N SER A 195 6.84 -8.49 3.64
CA SER A 195 7.56 -8.01 4.83
C SER A 195 8.39 -6.76 4.52
N GLY A 196 8.20 -5.72 5.34
CA GLY A 196 8.88 -4.44 5.19
C GLY A 196 8.18 -3.46 4.25
N TRP A 197 7.17 -3.90 3.50
CA TRP A 197 6.20 -2.97 2.90
C TRP A 197 5.21 -2.52 3.97
N GLY A 198 4.49 -1.45 3.68
CA GLY A 198 3.48 -0.92 4.58
C GLY A 198 2.11 -1.42 4.16
N MET A 199 1.42 -0.60 3.39
CA MET A 199 0.02 -0.84 3.04
C MET A 199 -0.25 -0.43 1.61
N GLY A 200 -1.01 -1.24 0.89
CA GLY A 200 -1.41 -0.94 -0.47
C GLY A 200 -1.91 -2.15 -1.24
N GLU A 201 -1.65 -2.17 -2.55
CA GLU A 201 -2.27 -3.11 -3.48
C GLU A 201 -1.26 -3.68 -4.49
N VAL A 202 -1.52 -4.90 -4.97
CA VAL A 202 -0.64 -5.62 -5.89
C VAL A 202 -1.37 -6.01 -7.18
N TRP A 203 -0.68 -5.86 -8.30
CA TRP A 203 -1.07 -6.40 -9.60
C TRP A 203 0.06 -7.25 -10.17
N ILE A 204 -0.29 -8.35 -10.83
CA ILE A 204 0.64 -9.19 -11.58
C ILE A 204 0.12 -9.31 -13.00
N ASN A 205 0.97 -9.01 -13.98
CA ASN A 205 0.62 -9.02 -15.41
C ASN A 205 -0.69 -8.23 -15.68
N ASN A 206 -0.80 -7.03 -15.09
CA ASN A 206 -1.96 -6.14 -15.12
C ASN A 206 -3.25 -6.67 -14.48
N LYS A 207 -3.23 -7.83 -13.81
CA LYS A 207 -4.38 -8.36 -13.07
C LYS A 207 -4.26 -8.05 -11.59
N TYR A 208 -5.34 -7.55 -10.99
CA TYR A 208 -5.40 -7.30 -9.55
C TYR A 208 -5.24 -8.60 -8.75
N VAL A 209 -4.35 -8.58 -7.76
CA VAL A 209 -4.09 -9.72 -6.87
C VAL A 209 -4.80 -9.53 -5.54
N GLY A 210 -4.63 -8.37 -4.91
CA GLY A 210 -5.14 -8.10 -3.57
C GLY A 210 -4.47 -6.91 -2.91
N SER A 211 -5.01 -6.52 -1.76
CA SER A 211 -4.39 -5.57 -0.85
C SER A 211 -3.47 -6.29 0.16
N PHE A 212 -2.54 -5.55 0.74
CA PHE A 212 -1.73 -5.97 1.88
C PHE A 212 -1.67 -4.85 2.91
N TRP A 213 -1.41 -5.26 4.15
CA TRP A 213 -1.17 -4.33 5.23
C TRP A 213 -0.18 -4.96 6.22
N GLU A 214 0.83 -4.18 6.63
CA GLU A 214 1.89 -4.68 7.49
C GLU A 214 1.42 -5.05 8.91
N GLU A 215 0.24 -4.59 9.32
CA GLU A 215 -0.37 -4.94 10.61
C GLU A 215 -1.02 -6.36 10.60
N GLU A 216 -1.23 -6.96 9.43
CA GLU A 216 -1.84 -8.28 9.31
C GLU A 216 -0.91 -9.41 9.78
N LYS A 217 -1.46 -10.44 10.42
CA LYS A 217 -0.66 -11.59 10.89
C LYS A 217 0.06 -12.32 9.76
N GLN A 218 -0.63 -12.50 8.63
CA GLN A 218 -0.05 -13.07 7.43
C GLN A 218 0.63 -11.95 6.63
N GLN A 219 1.94 -12.08 6.44
CA GLN A 219 2.80 -11.13 5.73
C GLN A 219 3.13 -11.64 4.32
N SER A 220 2.17 -12.32 3.69
CA SER A 220 2.30 -12.76 2.31
C SER A 220 0.96 -12.88 1.59
N ILE A 221 0.97 -12.65 0.28
CA ILE A 221 -0.19 -12.87 -0.59
C ILE A 221 0.06 -14.13 -1.42
N GLN A 222 -0.90 -15.04 -1.48
CA GLN A 222 -0.82 -16.19 -2.37
C GLN A 222 -1.07 -15.74 -3.81
N ILE A 223 -0.14 -16.06 -4.71
CA ILE A 223 -0.27 -15.84 -6.14
C ILE A 223 -0.59 -17.17 -6.81
N SER A 224 -1.73 -17.23 -7.51
CA SER A 224 -2.09 -18.42 -8.26
C SER A 224 -1.37 -18.48 -9.60
N ALA A 225 -1.06 -19.70 -10.05
CA ALA A 225 -0.39 -20.02 -11.29
C ALA A 225 -1.08 -19.39 -12.53
N ASP A 226 -2.38 -19.14 -12.49
CA ASP A 226 -3.15 -18.54 -13.60
C ASP A 226 -2.90 -17.02 -13.81
N LEU A 227 -2.32 -16.35 -12.82
CA LEU A 227 -1.91 -14.95 -12.89
C LEU A 227 -0.52 -14.78 -13.51
N VAL A 228 0.26 -15.85 -13.61
CA VAL A 228 1.65 -15.83 -14.07
C VAL A 228 1.87 -16.73 -15.28
N THR A 229 3.01 -16.54 -15.94
CA THR A 229 3.48 -17.36 -17.04
C THR A 229 4.88 -17.89 -16.75
N LYS A 230 5.28 -18.96 -17.44
CA LYS A 230 6.69 -19.35 -17.47
C LYS A 230 7.53 -18.26 -18.17
N GLY A 231 8.65 -17.89 -17.58
CA GLY A 231 9.51 -16.82 -18.04
C GLY A 231 9.15 -15.48 -17.39
N LYS A 232 9.17 -14.41 -18.19
CA LYS A 232 9.05 -13.03 -17.72
C LYS A 232 7.63 -12.69 -17.30
N ASN A 233 7.50 -12.11 -16.10
CA ASN A 233 6.28 -11.57 -15.53
C ASN A 233 6.54 -10.15 -15.03
N GLU A 234 5.46 -9.39 -14.90
CA GLU A 234 5.48 -8.03 -14.38
C GLU A 234 4.68 -7.96 -13.07
N ILE A 235 5.18 -7.16 -12.14
CA ILE A 235 4.49 -6.83 -10.89
C ILE A 235 4.46 -5.32 -10.70
N VAL A 236 3.28 -4.85 -10.30
CA VAL A 236 3.05 -3.46 -9.88
C VAL A 236 2.55 -3.47 -8.44
N VAL A 237 3.06 -2.56 -7.63
CA VAL A 237 2.69 -2.37 -6.23
C VAL A 237 2.34 -0.91 -6.00
N PHE A 238 1.14 -0.64 -5.50
CA PHE A 238 0.84 0.61 -4.83
C PHE A 238 1.29 0.51 -3.37
N GLU A 239 2.02 1.50 -2.87
CA GLU A 239 2.48 1.55 -1.48
C GLU A 239 2.24 2.93 -0.88
N MET A 240 1.56 2.97 0.27
CA MET A 240 1.06 4.17 0.92
C MET A 240 1.92 4.67 2.08
N LYS A 241 2.80 3.84 2.66
CA LYS A 241 3.50 4.16 3.92
C LYS A 241 5.02 4.07 3.78
N ASN A 242 5.55 2.91 3.40
CA ASN A 242 6.99 2.66 3.38
C ASN A 242 7.57 2.59 1.96
N THR A 243 7.68 3.75 1.31
CA THR A 243 8.20 3.84 -0.07
C THR A 243 9.72 3.61 -0.19
N GLN A 244 10.42 3.47 0.95
CA GLN A 244 11.83 3.14 0.99
C GLN A 244 12.10 1.65 0.71
N GLN A 245 11.12 0.78 0.93
CA GLN A 245 11.29 -0.65 0.68
C GLN A 245 11.42 -0.93 -0.82
N LYS A 246 12.49 -1.64 -1.20
CA LYS A 246 12.85 -1.81 -2.63
C LYS A 246 12.57 -3.18 -3.20
N THR A 247 12.33 -4.17 -2.35
CA THR A 247 12.27 -5.56 -2.77
C THR A 247 11.09 -6.29 -2.17
N MET A 248 10.54 -7.23 -2.92
CA MET A 248 9.69 -8.30 -2.40
C MET A 248 10.36 -9.64 -2.67
N LYS A 249 9.93 -10.70 -1.98
CA LYS A 249 10.49 -12.05 -2.19
C LYS A 249 9.41 -13.03 -2.61
N ILE A 250 9.79 -13.98 -3.44
CA ILE A 250 8.97 -15.14 -3.78
C ILE A 250 9.35 -16.27 -2.83
N THR A 251 8.34 -16.87 -2.19
CA THR A 251 8.48 -17.99 -1.26
C THR A 251 7.55 -19.15 -1.64
N ASP A 252 7.92 -20.36 -1.23
CA ASP A 252 7.12 -21.59 -1.41
C ASP A 252 6.07 -21.79 -0.31
N LYS A 253 6.13 -20.96 0.74
CA LYS A 253 5.31 -21.05 1.94
C LYS A 253 4.81 -19.67 2.36
N PRO A 254 3.65 -19.60 3.04
CA PRO A 254 3.17 -18.36 3.61
C PRO A 254 4.15 -17.81 4.65
N VAL A 255 4.32 -16.49 4.64
CA VAL A 255 5.08 -15.72 5.62
C VAL A 255 4.11 -15.10 6.62
N PHE A 256 4.50 -15.09 7.90
CA PHE A 256 3.75 -14.49 9.00
C PHE A 256 4.64 -13.52 9.77
N GLN A 257 4.04 -12.58 10.49
CA GLN A 257 4.76 -11.75 11.45
C GLN A 257 5.52 -12.64 12.46
N LYS A 258 6.70 -12.16 12.89
CA LYS A 258 7.55 -12.83 13.87
C LYS A 258 7.05 -12.64 15.30
#